data_AF-A0A5P6AA11-F1
#
_entry.id   AF-A0A5P6AA11-F1
#
_cell.length_a   1.000
_cell.length_b   1.000
_cell.length_c   1.000
_cell.angle_alpha   90.00
_cell.angle_beta   90.00
_cell.angle_gamma   90.00
#
_symmetry.space_group_name_H-M   'P 1'
#
loop_
_entity.id
_entity.type
_entity.pdbx_description
1 polymer ?
#
loop_
_entity_poly.entity_id
_entity_poly.type
_entity_poly.pdbx_seq_one_letter_code
_entity_poly.pdbx_strand_id
1 'polypeptide(L)'
;MTLSAEIQALPYIRGFGNMADLHTAMSLNPQLITLVQQFVADPMAAKVSGLIESSFYRAGVTDIAENSRGSYIDARQLAVLETAAGRGYRNTVNGTVNPLSSAALLQDEYRRFAAYTEACLLATTVYASDFDFIHLQLSPDLSGLTLNFEAFEAHLNTLMQTDMGRYLQVSNVLYARMEYLPSFADVRVRLGIPEALTFTGSDNADVVTGKTRTMCCGRKRK
;
A
#
# COMPACT_ATOMS: atom_id res chain seq x y z
N MET A 1 -8.51 3.76 27.10
CA MET A 1 -7.14 3.19 26.99
C MET A 1 -6.27 4.31 26.44
N THR A 2 -5.24 4.74 27.17
CA THR A 2 -4.41 5.89 26.78
C THR A 2 -3.17 5.34 26.09
N LEU A 3 -2.95 5.69 24.82
CA LEU A 3 -1.76 5.28 24.07
C LEU A 3 -0.51 5.98 24.63
N SER A 4 0.63 5.29 24.65
CA SER A 4 1.90 5.90 25.07
C SER A 4 2.30 7.03 24.13
N ALA A 5 3.05 8.01 24.64
CA ALA A 5 3.59 9.11 23.81
C ALA A 5 4.48 8.58 22.67
N GLU A 6 5.17 7.46 22.90
CA GLU A 6 5.96 6.75 21.90
C GLU A 6 5.10 6.29 20.71
N ILE A 7 3.96 5.63 20.97
CA ILE A 7 3.06 5.17 19.90
C ILE A 7 2.43 6.36 19.16
N GLN A 8 2.07 7.42 19.87
CA GLN A 8 1.47 8.62 19.27
C GLN A 8 2.44 9.36 18.32
N ALA A 9 3.75 9.23 18.53
CA ALA A 9 4.76 9.81 17.66
C ALA A 9 5.02 8.98 16.38
N LEU A 10 4.50 7.75 16.31
CA LEU A 10 4.67 6.87 15.15
C LEU A 10 3.51 7.01 14.15
N PRO A 11 3.73 6.67 12.87
CA PRO A 11 2.69 6.70 11.85
C PRO A 11 1.42 5.96 12.27
N TYR A 12 0.27 6.53 11.90
CA TYR A 12 -1.03 5.90 12.06
C TYR A 12 -1.47 5.27 10.73
N ILE A 13 -1.95 4.03 10.80
CA ILE A 13 -2.62 3.34 9.69
C ILE A 13 -3.93 2.80 10.22
N ARG A 14 -5.02 3.11 9.52
CA ARG A 14 -6.36 2.63 9.84
C ARG A 14 -6.43 1.10 9.72
N GLY A 15 -7.15 0.46 10.64
CA GLY A 15 -7.52 -0.96 10.57
C GLY A 15 -8.69 -1.26 9.61
N PHE A 16 -8.80 -2.52 9.20
CA PHE A 16 -9.83 -3.04 8.28
C PHE A 16 -10.56 -4.23 8.89
N GLY A 17 -11.90 -4.29 8.77
CA GLY A 17 -12.67 -5.43 9.26
C GLY A 17 -12.42 -5.67 10.75
N ASN A 18 -11.81 -6.82 11.08
CA ASN A 18 -11.41 -7.19 12.45
C ASN A 18 -9.93 -6.89 12.75
N MET A 19 -9.18 -6.35 11.79
CA MET A 19 -7.80 -5.92 11.98
C MET A 19 -7.76 -4.60 12.74
N ALA A 20 -7.05 -4.58 13.85
CA ALA A 20 -6.78 -3.37 14.61
C ALA A 20 -6.02 -2.33 13.76
N ASP A 21 -6.20 -1.05 14.06
CA ASP A 21 -5.32 0.00 13.54
C ASP A 21 -3.89 -0.18 14.06
N LEU A 22 -2.92 0.44 13.39
CA LEU A 22 -1.50 0.26 13.71
C LEU A 22 -1.16 0.69 15.13
N HIS A 23 -1.74 1.78 15.64
CA HIS A 23 -1.46 2.23 17.01
C HIS A 23 -1.98 1.23 18.04
N THR A 24 -3.19 0.72 17.84
CA THR A 24 -3.75 -0.35 18.67
C THR A 24 -2.90 -1.62 18.57
N ALA A 25 -2.49 -2.04 17.37
CA ALA A 25 -1.63 -3.21 17.16
C ALA A 25 -0.27 -3.06 17.88
N MET A 26 0.36 -1.89 17.79
CA MET A 26 1.60 -1.57 18.49
C MET A 26 1.44 -1.59 20.01
N SER A 27 0.28 -1.16 20.53
CA SER A 27 0.00 -1.21 21.97
C SER A 27 -0.05 -2.65 22.53
N LEU A 28 -0.33 -3.63 21.67
CA LEU A 28 -0.41 -5.05 22.02
C LEU A 28 0.87 -5.82 21.67
N ASN A 29 1.71 -5.28 20.78
CA ASN A 29 2.92 -5.93 20.32
C ASN A 29 4.14 -4.96 20.33
N PRO A 30 4.98 -5.01 21.37
CA PRO A 30 6.19 -4.19 21.46
C PRO A 30 7.19 -4.41 20.32
N GLN A 31 7.26 -5.60 19.73
CA GLN A 31 8.15 -5.84 18.58
C GLN A 31 7.71 -5.03 17.36
N LEU A 32 6.39 -4.82 17.20
CA LEU A 32 5.85 -4.00 16.12
C LEU A 32 6.27 -2.54 16.26
N ILE A 33 6.39 -2.02 17.49
CA ILE A 33 6.91 -0.67 17.75
C ILE A 33 8.33 -0.53 17.18
N THR A 34 9.22 -1.48 17.51
CA THR A 34 10.61 -1.47 17.03
C THR A 34 10.68 -1.52 15.51
N LEU A 35 9.85 -2.34 14.86
CA LEU A 35 9.81 -2.44 13.41
C LEU A 35 9.35 -1.15 12.74
N VAL A 36 8.33 -0.49 13.29
CA VAL A 36 7.86 0.80 12.76
C VAL A 36 8.90 1.90 13.00
N GLN A 37 9.60 1.90 14.13
CA GLN A 37 10.71 2.83 14.39
C GLN A 37 11.86 2.62 13.40
N GLN A 38 12.23 1.38 13.11
CA GLN A 38 13.24 1.05 12.10
C GLN A 38 12.81 1.53 10.71
N PHE A 39 11.55 1.32 10.35
CA PHE A 39 11.00 1.82 9.09
C PHE A 39 11.09 3.36 9.03
N VAL A 40 10.68 4.07 10.07
CA VAL A 40 10.72 5.54 10.11
C VAL A 40 12.15 6.06 10.03
N ALA A 41 13.12 5.35 10.61
CA ALA A 41 14.53 5.73 10.58
C ALA A 41 15.16 5.59 9.19
N ASP A 42 14.79 4.54 8.43
CA ASP A 42 15.24 4.35 7.04
C ASP A 42 14.15 3.70 6.16
N PRO A 43 13.19 4.50 5.66
CA PRO A 43 12.05 3.98 4.90
C PRO A 43 12.43 3.26 3.61
N MET A 44 13.52 3.70 2.96
CA MET A 44 13.97 3.12 1.70
C MET A 44 14.67 1.78 1.92
N ALA A 45 15.55 1.68 2.92
CA ALA A 45 16.15 0.38 3.26
C ALA A 45 15.08 -0.60 3.77
N ALA A 46 14.10 -0.13 4.54
CA ALA A 46 13.00 -0.97 5.03
C ALA A 46 12.10 -1.48 3.90
N LYS A 47 11.83 -0.66 2.87
CA LYS A 47 11.16 -1.09 1.63
C LYS A 47 11.97 -2.16 0.90
N VAL A 48 13.26 -1.90 0.63
CA VAL A 48 14.14 -2.83 -0.11
C VAL A 48 14.32 -4.17 0.60
N SER A 49 14.38 -4.17 1.93
CA SER A 49 14.52 -5.38 2.74
C SER A 49 13.21 -6.16 2.90
N GLY A 50 12.06 -5.61 2.49
CA GLY A 50 10.75 -6.21 2.71
C GLY A 50 10.40 -6.28 4.21
N LEU A 51 10.89 -5.35 5.03
CA LEU A 51 10.66 -5.31 6.48
C LEU A 51 9.16 -5.35 6.81
N ILE A 52 8.35 -4.67 6.00
CA ILE A 52 6.90 -4.61 6.16
C ILE A 52 6.24 -5.96 5.85
N GLU A 53 6.52 -6.53 4.68
CA GLU A 53 5.93 -7.81 4.28
C GLU A 53 6.35 -8.95 5.22
N SER A 54 7.61 -8.94 5.67
CA SER A 54 8.19 -9.99 6.50
C SER A 54 7.81 -9.91 7.99
N SER A 55 7.52 -8.73 8.53
CA SER A 55 7.44 -8.54 9.98
C SER A 55 6.11 -7.93 10.45
N PHE A 56 5.56 -6.97 9.71
CA PHE A 56 4.34 -6.24 10.11
C PHE A 56 3.10 -7.15 10.10
N TYR A 57 2.95 -7.97 9.05
CA TYR A 57 1.82 -8.88 8.91
C TYR A 57 1.99 -10.19 9.66
N ARG A 58 3.23 -10.58 9.96
CA ARG A 58 3.51 -11.80 10.72
C ARG A 58 3.35 -11.61 12.22
N ALA A 59 3.36 -10.36 12.72
CA ALA A 59 3.31 -9.99 14.13
C ALA A 59 2.12 -10.55 14.94
N GLY A 60 1.10 -11.13 14.31
CA GLY A 60 -0.02 -11.82 14.98
C GLY A 60 -0.36 -13.21 14.42
N VAL A 61 0.42 -13.73 13.48
CA VAL A 61 0.16 -15.02 12.79
C VAL A 61 1.40 -15.92 12.77
N THR A 62 2.41 -15.63 13.60
CA THR A 62 3.63 -16.44 13.70
C THR A 62 3.36 -17.90 14.07
N ASP A 63 2.30 -18.15 14.83
CA ASP A 63 1.94 -19.48 15.34
C ASP A 63 1.16 -20.31 14.31
N ILE A 64 0.81 -19.74 13.15
CA ILE A 64 0.13 -20.45 12.07
C ILE A 64 1.18 -21.16 11.19
N ALA A 65 1.08 -22.48 11.10
CA ALA A 65 1.91 -23.26 10.18
C ALA A 65 1.61 -22.89 8.73
N GLU A 66 2.67 -22.63 7.95
CA GLU A 66 2.62 -22.12 6.56
C GLU A 66 1.71 -22.93 5.65
N ASN A 67 1.73 -24.26 5.80
CA ASN A 67 1.00 -25.20 4.96
C ASN A 67 -0.36 -25.65 5.54
N SER A 68 -0.81 -25.06 6.66
CA SER A 68 -2.05 -25.47 7.35
C SER A 68 -3.33 -25.27 6.52
N ARG A 69 -3.25 -24.52 5.42
CA ARG A 69 -4.36 -24.26 4.48
C ARG A 69 -4.12 -24.86 3.09
N GLY A 70 -3.21 -25.85 3.01
CA GLY A 70 -2.76 -26.47 1.76
C GLY A 70 -1.45 -25.87 1.25
N SER A 71 -0.96 -26.38 0.13
CA SER A 71 0.34 -26.01 -0.45
C SER A 71 0.30 -24.83 -1.41
N TYR A 72 -0.88 -24.26 -1.68
CA TYR A 72 -1.06 -23.25 -2.73
C TYR A 72 -0.84 -21.81 -2.23
N ILE A 73 -0.92 -21.56 -0.93
CA ILE A 73 -0.69 -20.25 -0.32
C ILE A 73 -0.13 -20.44 1.09
N ASP A 74 0.70 -19.49 1.52
CA ASP A 74 1.08 -19.39 2.94
C ASP A 74 -0.17 -19.07 3.77
N ALA A 75 -0.54 -19.97 4.68
CA ALA A 75 -1.69 -19.83 5.55
C ALA A 75 -1.66 -18.54 6.39
N ARG A 76 -0.47 -17.98 6.67
CA ARG A 76 -0.29 -16.72 7.38
C ARG A 76 -0.76 -15.53 6.53
N GLN A 77 -0.44 -15.53 5.24
CA GLN A 77 -0.94 -14.52 4.29
C GLN A 77 -2.47 -14.57 4.20
N LEU A 78 -3.03 -15.78 4.15
CA LEU A 78 -4.48 -15.96 4.15
C LEU A 78 -5.11 -15.44 5.45
N ALA A 79 -4.53 -15.75 6.61
CA ALA A 79 -5.04 -15.30 7.91
C ALA A 79 -5.07 -13.77 8.02
N VAL A 80 -4.08 -13.08 7.46
CA VAL A 80 -4.05 -11.60 7.37
C VAL A 80 -5.25 -11.09 6.56
N LEU A 81 -5.50 -11.68 5.38
CA LEU A 81 -6.63 -11.31 4.53
C LEU A 81 -7.99 -11.60 5.19
N GLU A 82 -8.13 -12.75 5.86
CA GLU A 82 -9.35 -13.11 6.60
C GLU A 82 -9.65 -12.09 7.72
N THR A 83 -8.60 -11.66 8.42
CA THR A 83 -8.71 -10.66 9.49
C THR A 83 -9.08 -9.28 8.93
N ALA A 84 -8.41 -8.84 7.86
CA ALA A 84 -8.71 -7.58 7.17
C ALA A 84 -10.12 -7.56 6.57
N ALA A 85 -10.59 -8.69 6.03
CA ALA A 85 -11.95 -8.84 5.51
C ALA A 85 -13.01 -8.98 6.62
N GLY A 86 -12.60 -9.21 7.87
CA GLY A 86 -13.49 -9.46 9.00
C GLY A 86 -14.24 -10.80 8.93
N ARG A 87 -13.82 -11.72 8.05
CA ARG A 87 -14.47 -13.02 7.86
C ARG A 87 -13.49 -14.08 7.35
N GLY A 88 -13.73 -15.32 7.75
CA GLY A 88 -12.96 -16.47 7.26
C GLY A 88 -13.16 -16.73 5.77
N TYR A 89 -12.12 -17.24 5.12
CA TYR A 89 -12.13 -17.64 3.73
C TYR A 89 -12.94 -18.92 3.57
N ARG A 90 -13.76 -18.95 2.51
CA ARG A 90 -14.45 -20.13 2.05
C ARG A 90 -14.36 -20.21 0.54
N ASN A 91 -13.87 -21.34 0.05
CA ASN A 91 -13.78 -21.63 -1.36
C ASN A 91 -15.19 -21.71 -1.96
N THR A 92 -15.44 -20.93 -3.01
CA THR A 92 -16.76 -20.83 -3.64
C THR A 92 -17.15 -22.06 -4.45
N VAL A 93 -16.17 -22.89 -4.85
CA VAL A 93 -16.40 -24.10 -5.66
C VAL A 93 -16.74 -25.30 -4.79
N ASN A 94 -15.99 -25.53 -3.71
CA ASN A 94 -16.13 -26.74 -2.88
C ASN A 94 -16.49 -26.48 -1.41
N GLY A 95 -16.66 -25.21 -1.00
CA GLY A 95 -17.03 -24.84 0.36
C GLY A 95 -15.94 -25.10 1.42
N THR A 96 -14.75 -25.55 1.05
CA THR A 96 -13.68 -25.80 2.00
C THR A 96 -13.01 -24.49 2.43
N VAL A 97 -12.24 -24.55 3.51
CA VAL A 97 -11.42 -23.44 3.98
C VAL A 97 -10.05 -23.39 3.29
N ASN A 98 -9.73 -24.34 2.42
CA ASN A 98 -8.43 -24.42 1.77
C ASN A 98 -8.49 -23.79 0.37
N PRO A 99 -7.68 -22.77 0.09
CA PRO A 99 -7.54 -22.25 -1.26
C PRO A 99 -6.95 -23.32 -2.18
N LEU A 100 -7.61 -23.52 -3.32
CA LEU A 100 -7.11 -24.38 -4.41
C LEU A 100 -6.57 -23.47 -5.50
N SER A 101 -7.14 -23.53 -6.71
CA SER A 101 -6.81 -22.62 -7.82
C SER A 101 -7.05 -21.13 -7.52
N SER A 102 -7.90 -20.81 -6.54
CA SER A 102 -8.17 -19.45 -6.05
C SER A 102 -6.99 -18.81 -5.31
N ALA A 103 -5.96 -19.58 -4.97
CA ALA A 103 -4.79 -19.07 -4.23
C ALA A 103 -4.07 -17.92 -4.95
N ALA A 104 -4.01 -17.94 -6.28
CA ALA A 104 -3.36 -16.87 -7.05
C ALA A 104 -4.04 -15.50 -6.84
N LEU A 105 -5.37 -15.47 -6.77
CA LEU A 105 -6.13 -14.24 -6.50
C LEU A 105 -5.87 -13.74 -5.07
N LEU A 106 -5.80 -14.65 -4.10
CA LEU A 106 -5.53 -14.31 -2.70
C LEU A 106 -4.10 -13.79 -2.53
N GLN A 107 -3.11 -14.37 -3.22
CA GLN A 107 -1.74 -13.87 -3.23
C GLN A 107 -1.66 -12.46 -3.83
N ASP A 108 -2.40 -12.20 -4.92
CA ASP A 108 -2.47 -10.87 -5.51
C ASP A 108 -3.11 -9.85 -4.56
N GLU A 109 -4.21 -10.23 -3.89
CA GLU A 109 -4.84 -9.38 -2.88
C GLU A 109 -3.91 -9.10 -1.69
N TYR A 110 -3.18 -10.12 -1.22
CA TYR A 110 -2.17 -9.94 -0.17
C TYR A 110 -1.09 -8.94 -0.58
N ARG A 111 -0.58 -9.03 -1.81
CA ARG A 111 0.42 -8.07 -2.33
C ARG A 111 -0.13 -6.65 -2.41
N ARG A 112 -1.38 -6.48 -2.84
CA ARG A 112 -2.04 -5.15 -2.85
C ARG A 112 -2.18 -4.59 -1.44
N PHE A 113 -2.57 -5.42 -0.48
CA PHE A 113 -2.69 -5.02 0.91
C PHE A 113 -1.33 -4.63 1.52
N ALA A 114 -0.28 -5.39 1.21
CA ALA A 114 1.10 -5.09 1.56
C ALA A 114 1.54 -3.73 1.00
N ALA A 115 1.36 -3.53 -0.30
CA ALA A 115 1.71 -2.28 -0.98
C ALA A 115 0.94 -1.08 -0.42
N TYR A 116 -0.36 -1.24 -0.11
CA TYR A 116 -1.17 -0.19 0.51
C TYR A 116 -0.60 0.26 1.86
N THR A 117 -0.20 -0.69 2.72
CA THR A 117 0.28 -0.37 4.07
C THR A 117 1.67 0.25 4.02
N GLU A 118 2.54 -0.28 3.16
CA GLU A 118 3.82 0.36 2.87
C GLU A 118 3.63 1.78 2.36
N ALA A 119 2.71 1.99 1.41
CA ALA A 119 2.42 3.31 0.89
C ALA A 119 1.88 4.28 1.94
N CYS A 120 1.06 3.81 2.89
CA CYS A 120 0.63 4.63 4.03
C CYS A 120 1.83 5.12 4.86
N LEU A 121 2.79 4.23 5.15
CA LEU A 121 3.97 4.58 5.92
C LEU A 121 4.89 5.52 5.16
N LEU A 122 5.19 5.20 3.89
CA LEU A 122 6.01 6.04 3.01
C LEU A 122 5.44 7.45 2.87
N ALA A 123 4.12 7.57 2.70
CA ALA A 123 3.44 8.85 2.56
C ALA A 123 3.41 9.69 3.84
N THR A 124 3.65 9.08 5.01
CA THR A 124 3.78 9.80 6.30
C THR A 124 5.24 9.98 6.74
N THR A 125 6.19 9.47 5.97
CA THR A 125 7.62 9.51 6.30
C THR A 125 8.39 10.19 5.18
N VAL A 126 9.02 9.43 4.28
CA VAL A 126 9.91 9.93 3.22
C VAL A 126 9.18 10.84 2.21
N TYR A 127 7.88 10.65 1.99
CA TYR A 127 7.07 11.47 1.07
C TYR A 127 6.11 12.41 1.81
N ALA A 128 6.26 12.63 3.12
CA ALA A 128 5.34 13.48 3.89
C ALA A 128 5.16 14.86 3.25
N SER A 129 6.25 15.53 2.88
CA SER A 129 6.22 16.84 2.24
C SER A 129 5.53 16.85 0.86
N ASP A 130 5.56 15.73 0.13
CA ASP A 130 4.84 15.61 -1.14
C ASP A 130 3.33 15.43 -0.90
N PHE A 131 2.97 14.68 0.13
CA PHE A 131 1.57 14.40 0.50
C PHE A 131 0.91 15.55 1.28
N ASP A 132 1.68 16.51 1.82
CA ASP A 132 1.16 17.72 2.46
C ASP A 132 0.34 18.59 1.49
N PHE A 133 0.52 18.45 0.18
CA PHE A 133 -0.30 19.11 -0.84
C PHE A 133 -1.72 18.50 -1.00
N ILE A 134 -2.04 17.43 -0.28
CA ILE A 134 -3.38 16.87 -0.20
C ILE A 134 -4.07 17.46 1.03
N HIS A 135 -5.14 18.22 0.81
CA HIS A 135 -5.80 18.96 1.86
C HIS A 135 -7.20 18.44 2.14
N LEU A 136 -7.67 18.56 3.38
CA LEU A 136 -9.08 18.39 3.70
C LEU A 136 -9.86 19.64 3.25
N GLN A 137 -10.99 19.42 2.61
CA GLN A 137 -11.92 20.48 2.24
C GLN A 137 -13.36 20.06 2.52
N LEU A 138 -14.27 21.04 2.60
CA LEU A 138 -15.71 20.75 2.64
C LEU A 138 -16.17 20.23 1.28
N SER A 139 -16.96 19.15 1.27
CA SER A 139 -17.57 18.63 0.05
C SER A 139 -18.48 19.69 -0.60
N PRO A 140 -18.54 19.78 -1.95
CA PRO A 140 -19.39 20.76 -2.64
C PRO A 140 -20.87 20.68 -2.30
N ASP A 141 -21.34 19.48 -1.93
CA ASP A 141 -22.70 19.19 -1.51
C ASP A 141 -22.95 19.40 0.00
N LEU A 142 -21.94 19.91 0.73
CA LEU A 142 -21.96 20.14 2.18
C LEU A 142 -22.20 18.88 3.02
N SER A 143 -22.02 17.69 2.45
CA SER A 143 -22.26 16.40 3.14
C SER A 143 -21.20 16.06 4.20
N GLY A 144 -20.07 16.76 4.20
CA GLY A 144 -18.95 16.50 5.10
C GLY A 144 -17.63 17.00 4.54
N LEU A 145 -16.53 16.40 5.00
CA LEU A 145 -15.18 16.68 4.51
C LEU A 145 -14.77 15.66 3.44
N THR A 146 -13.97 16.11 2.49
CA THR A 146 -13.33 15.29 1.46
C THR A 146 -11.87 15.72 1.26
N LEU A 147 -11.12 14.98 0.44
CA LEU A 147 -9.75 15.31 0.07
C LEU A 147 -9.72 16.17 -1.20
N ASN A 148 -8.88 17.19 -1.20
CA ASN A 148 -8.54 18.01 -2.36
C ASN A 148 -7.14 17.60 -2.85
N PHE A 149 -7.03 17.34 -4.16
CA PHE A 149 -5.80 16.92 -4.83
C PHE A 149 -5.28 17.95 -5.84
N GLU A 150 -5.88 19.14 -5.95
CA GLU A 150 -5.50 20.15 -6.94
C GLU A 150 -4.04 20.60 -6.78
N ALA A 151 -3.66 20.97 -5.55
CA ALA A 151 -2.29 21.38 -5.26
C ALA A 151 -1.31 20.19 -5.41
N PHE A 152 -1.74 18.98 -5.05
CA PHE A 152 -0.95 17.77 -5.21
C PHE A 152 -0.70 17.42 -6.69
N GLU A 153 -1.71 17.60 -7.55
CA GLU A 153 -1.58 17.41 -8.99
C GLU A 153 -0.65 18.45 -9.62
N ALA A 154 -0.74 19.72 -9.19
CA ALA A 154 0.19 20.76 -9.62
C ALA A 154 1.64 20.43 -9.21
N HIS A 155 1.82 19.89 -8.00
CA HIS A 155 3.11 19.41 -7.50
C HIS A 155 3.65 18.25 -8.34
N LEU A 156 2.84 17.22 -8.61
CA LEU A 156 3.21 16.11 -9.50
C LEU A 156 3.62 16.58 -10.90
N ASN A 157 2.90 17.54 -11.46
CA ASN A 157 3.24 18.11 -12.78
C ASN A 157 4.60 18.82 -12.78
N THR A 158 4.96 19.44 -11.66
CA THR A 158 6.29 20.05 -11.48
C THR A 158 7.36 18.97 -11.37
N LEU A 159 7.16 17.95 -10.52
CA LEU A 159 8.08 16.81 -10.40
C LEU A 159 8.30 16.12 -11.74
N MET A 160 7.26 15.95 -12.56
CA MET A 160 7.38 15.35 -13.89
C MET A 160 8.38 16.10 -14.80
N GLN A 161 8.63 17.39 -14.57
CA GLN A 161 9.59 18.19 -15.33
C GLN A 161 10.95 18.31 -14.65
N THR A 162 10.99 18.29 -13.31
CA THR A 162 12.21 18.60 -12.54
C THR A 162 12.89 17.37 -11.95
N ASP A 163 12.13 16.33 -11.61
CA ASP A 163 12.59 15.11 -10.98
C ASP A 163 11.63 13.94 -11.31
N MET A 164 11.86 13.33 -12.47
CA MET A 164 11.07 12.20 -12.94
C MET A 164 11.10 11.01 -11.97
N GLY A 165 12.24 10.79 -11.28
CA GLY A 165 12.38 9.71 -10.31
C GLY A 165 11.44 9.91 -9.13
N ARG A 166 11.44 11.11 -8.53
CA ARG A 166 10.52 11.47 -7.45
C ARG A 166 9.07 11.45 -7.90
N TYR A 167 8.76 11.94 -9.10
CA TYR A 167 7.42 11.86 -9.67
C TYR A 167 6.88 10.41 -9.71
N LEU A 168 7.66 9.46 -10.24
CA LEU A 168 7.26 8.06 -10.32
C LEU A 168 7.05 7.47 -8.93
N GLN A 169 7.97 7.75 -8.00
CA GLN A 169 7.88 7.28 -6.62
C GLN A 169 6.63 7.79 -5.91
N VAL A 170 6.37 9.10 -5.93
CA VAL A 170 5.21 9.72 -5.27
C VAL A 170 3.91 9.24 -5.91
N SER A 171 3.85 9.16 -7.24
CA SER A 171 2.67 8.65 -7.97
C SER A 171 2.41 7.18 -7.67
N ASN A 172 3.45 6.38 -7.47
CA ASN A 172 3.31 4.98 -7.07
C ASN A 172 2.74 4.82 -5.67
N VAL A 173 3.28 5.59 -4.72
CA VAL A 173 2.77 5.61 -3.34
C VAL A 173 1.32 6.08 -3.31
N LEU A 174 0.95 7.10 -4.10
CA LEU A 174 -0.45 7.53 -4.21
C LEU A 174 -1.34 6.39 -4.72
N TYR A 175 -0.91 5.70 -5.78
CA TYR A 175 -1.68 4.61 -6.38
C TYR A 175 -2.00 3.50 -5.39
N ALA A 176 -1.01 3.05 -4.64
CA ALA A 176 -1.15 1.99 -3.64
C ALA A 176 -1.95 2.47 -2.41
N ARG A 177 -1.69 3.69 -1.91
CA ARG A 177 -2.40 4.28 -0.76
C ARG A 177 -3.90 4.45 -1.03
N MET A 178 -4.29 4.64 -2.29
CA MET A 178 -5.70 4.81 -2.68
C MET A 178 -6.42 3.49 -3.00
N GLU A 179 -5.75 2.33 -2.94
CA GLU A 179 -6.32 1.01 -3.31
C GLU A 179 -7.68 0.76 -2.64
N TYR A 180 -7.78 1.00 -1.34
CA TYR A 180 -8.97 0.73 -0.54
C TYR A 180 -9.85 1.97 -0.26
N LEU A 181 -9.74 3.00 -1.11
CA LEU A 181 -10.52 4.22 -1.02
C LEU A 181 -11.37 4.41 -2.30
N PRO A 182 -12.51 3.71 -2.41
CA PRO A 182 -13.29 3.67 -3.65
C PRO A 182 -13.84 5.04 -4.08
N SER A 183 -14.06 5.96 -3.14
CA SER A 183 -14.47 7.35 -3.43
C SER A 183 -13.42 8.16 -4.19
N PHE A 184 -12.17 7.68 -4.25
CA PHE A 184 -11.05 8.32 -4.93
C PHE A 184 -10.46 7.42 -6.03
N ALA A 185 -11.24 6.50 -6.57
CA ALA A 185 -10.80 5.60 -7.64
C ALA A 185 -10.38 6.36 -8.91
N ASP A 186 -11.05 7.48 -9.22
CA ASP A 186 -10.70 8.36 -10.34
C ASP A 186 -9.32 9.02 -10.10
N VAL A 187 -9.08 9.55 -8.89
CA VAL A 187 -7.82 10.16 -8.50
C VAL A 187 -6.69 9.12 -8.57
N ARG A 188 -6.94 7.92 -8.05
CA ARG A 188 -5.98 6.80 -8.10
C ARG A 188 -5.52 6.50 -9.53
N VAL A 189 -6.45 6.42 -10.48
CA VAL A 189 -6.14 6.10 -11.88
C VAL A 189 -5.54 7.30 -12.62
N ARG A 190 -5.98 8.52 -12.29
CA ARG A 190 -5.57 9.75 -12.97
C ARG A 190 -4.18 10.24 -12.55
N LEU A 191 -3.88 10.17 -11.26
CA LEU A 191 -2.65 10.71 -10.67
C LEU A 191 -1.67 9.61 -10.20
N GLY A 192 -2.16 8.39 -10.00
CA GLY A 192 -1.34 7.28 -9.54
C GLY A 192 -0.77 6.45 -10.70
N ILE A 193 0.37 5.80 -10.44
CA ILE A 193 0.99 4.85 -11.38
C ILE A 193 1.21 3.51 -10.66
N PRO A 194 0.64 2.38 -11.12
CA PRO A 194 0.93 1.09 -10.53
C PRO A 194 2.41 0.74 -10.68
N GLU A 195 2.98 0.08 -9.67
CA GLU A 195 4.41 -0.28 -9.63
C GLU A 195 4.82 -1.13 -10.83
N ALA A 196 3.93 -2.00 -11.31
CA ALA A 196 4.15 -2.81 -12.51
C ALA A 196 4.39 -1.98 -13.79
N LEU A 197 4.04 -0.69 -13.79
CA LEU A 197 4.26 0.23 -14.90
C LEU A 197 5.38 1.25 -14.61
N THR A 198 5.92 1.29 -13.39
CA THR A 198 7.09 2.12 -13.10
C THR A 198 8.35 1.37 -13.55
N PHE A 199 8.84 1.72 -14.74
CA PHE A 199 10.18 1.30 -15.19
C PHE A 199 11.22 2.14 -14.45
N THR A 200 11.43 1.86 -13.17
CA THR A 200 12.61 2.36 -12.47
C THR A 200 13.69 1.31 -12.66
N GLY A 201 14.63 1.57 -13.57
CA GLY A 201 15.87 0.80 -13.58
C GLY A 201 16.44 0.88 -12.16
N SER A 202 16.55 -0.27 -11.48
CA SER A 202 17.41 -0.34 -10.31
C SER A 202 18.83 -0.07 -10.80
N ASP A 203 19.63 0.67 -10.04
CA ASP A 203 21.05 0.95 -10.36
C ASP A 203 21.92 -0.32 -10.55
N ASN A 204 21.34 -1.52 -10.46
CA ASN A 204 21.99 -2.82 -10.63
C ASN A 204 21.45 -3.67 -11.81
N ALA A 205 20.63 -3.13 -12.72
CA ALA A 205 20.18 -3.90 -13.89
C ALA A 205 19.79 -3.03 -15.09
N ASP A 206 20.79 -2.61 -15.87
CA ASP A 206 20.60 -2.08 -17.23
C ASP A 206 20.21 -3.19 -18.22
N VAL A 207 19.03 -3.80 -18.04
CA VAL A 207 18.48 -4.72 -19.04
C VAL A 207 17.05 -4.33 -19.37
N VAL A 208 16.91 -3.61 -20.49
CA VAL A 208 15.63 -3.31 -21.13
C VAL A 208 15.12 -4.58 -21.83
N THR A 209 14.15 -5.28 -21.25
CA THR A 209 13.34 -6.28 -21.97
C THR A 209 11.93 -5.76 -22.21
N GLY A 210 11.82 -4.78 -23.10
CA GLY A 210 10.52 -4.30 -23.57
C GLY A 210 9.96 -5.22 -24.66
N LYS A 211 8.81 -5.86 -24.41
CA LYS A 211 7.90 -6.25 -25.51
C LYS A 211 7.21 -4.99 -26.01
N THR A 212 7.50 -4.64 -27.25
CA THR A 212 7.02 -3.46 -27.97
C THR A 212 5.49 -3.33 -27.89
N ARG A 213 5.00 -2.25 -27.27
CA ARG A 213 3.68 -1.69 -27.60
C ARG A 213 3.87 -0.27 -28.07
N THR A 214 3.61 -0.08 -29.35
CA THR A 214 3.71 1.17 -30.10
C THR A 214 2.86 2.27 -29.47
N MET A 215 3.49 3.36 -29.05
CA MET A 215 2.80 4.63 -28.74
C MET A 215 2.29 5.25 -30.05
N CYS A 216 0.98 5.33 -30.23
CA CYS A 216 0.38 6.18 -31.25
C CYS A 216 0.24 7.61 -30.69
N CYS A 217 1.21 8.47 -31.01
CA CYS A 217 1.09 9.91 -30.82
C CYS A 217 0.19 10.50 -31.93
N GLY A 218 -1.00 10.95 -31.56
CA GLY A 218 -1.91 11.63 -32.45
C GLY A 218 -1.44 13.04 -32.78
N ARG A 219 -1.18 13.31 -34.06
CA ARG A 219 -1.02 14.66 -34.60
C ARG A 219 -1.91 14.81 -35.83
N LYS A 220 -3.07 15.43 -35.67
CA LYS A 220 -3.73 16.16 -36.76
C LYS A 220 -3.91 17.60 -36.31
N ARG A 221 -3.12 18.50 -36.89
CA ARG A 221 -3.38 19.94 -36.89
C ARG A 221 -3.55 20.38 -38.35
N LYS A 222 -4.68 21.05 -38.56
CA LYS A 222 -5.18 21.78 -39.74
C LYS A 222 -5.52 20.95 -40.97
#